data_AF-A0A969EZX3-F1
#
_entry.id   AF-A0A969EZX3-F1
#
_cell.length_a   1.000
_cell.length_b   1.000
_cell.length_c   1.000
_cell.angle_alpha   90.00
_cell.angle_beta   90.00
_cell.angle_gamma   90.00
#
_symmetry.space_group_name_H-M   'P 1'
#
loop_
_entity.id
_entity.type
_entity.pdbx_description
1 polymer ?
#
loop_
_entity_poly.entity_id
_entity_poly.type
_entity_poly.pdbx_seq_one_letter_code
_entity_poly.pdbx_strand_id
1 'polypeptide(L)' 'MDHAAFEASLVERVATATAAMNITGGGTRQFFYAEQACDALALADYTGVVDYEPTELVITVRAGTRLRDLKALL' A
#
# COMPACT_ATOMS: atom_id res chain seq x y z
N MET A 1 4.65 12.13 -7.11
CA MET A 1 5.09 10.76 -7.45
C MET A 1 4.31 10.34 -8.68
N ASP A 2 4.94 9.71 -9.66
CA ASP A 2 4.22 9.15 -10.80
C ASP A 2 3.58 7.82 -10.38
N HIS A 3 2.28 7.84 -10.16
CA HIS A 3 1.53 6.66 -9.71
C HIS A 3 1.48 5.57 -10.78
N ALA A 4 1.39 5.93 -12.06
CA ALA A 4 1.33 4.94 -13.15
C ALA A 4 2.65 4.19 -13.27
N ALA A 5 3.78 4.89 -13.15
CA ALA A 5 5.11 4.27 -13.14
C ALA A 5 5.29 3.35 -11.92
N PHE A 6 4.83 3.78 -10.75
CA PHE A 6 4.92 2.95 -9.55
C PHE A 6 4.04 1.70 -9.64
N GLU A 7 2.79 1.84 -10.10
CA GLU A 7 1.87 0.72 -10.35
C GLU A 7 2.45 -0.28 -11.36
N ALA A 8 3.02 0.20 -12.47
CA ALA A 8 3.70 -0.65 -13.44
C ALA A 8 4.85 -1.44 -12.79
N SER A 9 5.64 -0.81 -11.92
CA SER A 9 6.71 -1.51 -11.19
C SER A 9 6.19 -2.57 -10.22
N LEU A 10 5.05 -2.33 -9.57
CA LEU A 10 4.41 -3.34 -8.70
C LEU A 10 3.91 -4.52 -9.52
N VAL A 11 3.25 -4.24 -10.65
CA VAL A 11 2.75 -5.27 -11.56
C VAL A 11 3.89 -6.14 -12.07
N GLU A 12 4.99 -5.53 -12.52
CA GLU A 12 6.18 -6.27 -12.97
C GLU A 12 6.73 -7.17 -11.85
N ARG A 13 6.96 -6.62 -10.66
CA ARG A 13 7.47 -7.38 -9.51
C ARG A 13 6.59 -8.56 -9.15
N VAL A 14 5.27 -8.38 -9.24
CA VAL A 14 4.32 -9.46 -8.96
C VAL A 14 4.32 -10.51 -10.08
N ALA A 15 4.37 -10.07 -11.33
CA ALA A 15 4.37 -10.97 -12.49
C ALA A 15 5.64 -11.83 -12.58
N THR A 16 6.78 -11.32 -12.11
CA THR A 16 8.07 -12.02 -12.13
C THR A 16 8.40 -12.76 -10.83
N ALA A 17 7.52 -12.73 -9.83
CA ALA A 17 7.78 -13.34 -8.53
C ALA A 17 7.87 -14.87 -8.64
N THR A 18 8.97 -15.45 -8.15
CA THR A 18 9.19 -16.90 -8.11
C THR A 18 8.94 -17.50 -6.72
N ALA A 19 8.70 -16.66 -5.72
CA ALA A 19 8.44 -17.03 -4.34
C ALA A 19 7.22 -16.28 -3.81
N ALA A 20 6.70 -16.73 -2.66
CA ALA A 20 5.65 -16.01 -1.97
C ALA A 20 6.15 -14.61 -1.57
N MET A 21 5.26 -13.61 -1.65
CA MET A 21 5.57 -12.24 -1.26
C MET A 21 4.77 -11.81 -0.04
N ASN A 22 5.40 -11.04 0.83
CA ASN A 22 4.77 -10.40 1.96
C ASN A 22 4.39 -8.96 1.60
N ILE A 23 3.09 -8.71 1.43
CA ILE A 23 2.57 -7.37 1.14
C ILE A 23 2.58 -6.54 2.42
N THR A 24 3.32 -5.45 2.43
CA THR A 24 3.51 -4.63 3.63
C THR A 24 3.16 -3.17 3.39
N GLY A 25 2.30 -2.63 4.25
CA GLY A 25 2.11 -1.17 4.38
C GLY A 25 3.19 -0.61 5.32
N GLY A 26 2.77 0.02 6.42
CA GLY A 26 3.69 0.57 7.43
C GLY A 26 4.42 -0.45 8.32
N GLY A 27 4.26 -1.76 8.09
CA GLY A 27 4.95 -2.83 8.84
C GLY A 27 4.56 -2.98 10.31
N THR A 28 3.66 -2.15 10.84
CA THR A 28 3.34 -2.07 12.28
C THR A 28 2.63 -3.30 12.84
N ARG A 29 2.25 -4.26 12.00
CA ARG A 29 1.53 -5.50 12.38
C ARG A 29 2.32 -6.78 12.08
N GLN A 30 3.60 -6.68 11.75
CA GLN A 30 4.43 -7.85 11.41
C GLN A 30 4.48 -8.90 12.54
N PHE A 31 4.33 -8.48 13.80
CA PHE A 31 4.35 -9.36 14.97
C PHE A 31 3.14 -10.30 15.08
N PHE A 32 2.06 -10.09 14.31
CA PHE A 32 0.90 -10.99 14.28
C PHE A 32 1.13 -12.23 13.41
N TYR A 33 2.21 -12.28 12.64
CA TYR A 33 2.49 -13.33 11.69
C TYR A 33 3.76 -14.07 12.09
N ALA A 34 3.79 -15.37 11.83
CA ALA A 34 5.05 -16.13 11.91
C ALA A 34 6.01 -15.60 10.83
N GLU A 35 7.30 -15.61 11.16
CA GLU A 35 8.35 -15.30 10.19
C GLU A 35 8.27 -16.31 9.04
N GLN A 36 8.19 -15.80 7.83
CA GLN A 36 8.07 -16.59 6.61
C GLN A 36 9.15 -16.14 5.64
N ALA A 37 9.76 -17.10 4.96
CA ALA A 37 10.67 -16.83 3.84
C ALA A 37 9.86 -16.32 2.64
N CYS A 38 9.55 -15.03 2.65
CA CYS A 38 8.80 -14.33 1.62
C CYS A 38 9.53 -13.05 1.20
N ASP A 39 9.47 -12.74 -0.08
CA ASP A 39 10.02 -11.48 -0.58
C ASP A 39 9.12 -10.31 -0.18
N ALA A 40 9.71 -9.18 0.23
CA ALA A 40 8.94 -8.03 0.68
C ALA A 40 8.34 -7.25 -0.51
N LEU A 41 7.01 -7.10 -0.54
CA LEU A 41 6.30 -6.21 -1.45
C LEU A 41 5.77 -5.00 -0.68
N ALA A 42 6.62 -3.98 -0.53
CA ALA A 42 6.30 -2.76 0.20
C ALA A 42 5.39 -1.82 -0.61
N LEU A 43 4.34 -1.33 0.03
CA LEU A 43 3.37 -0.38 -0.50
C LEU A 43 3.54 1.03 0.09
N ALA A 44 4.55 1.27 0.92
CA ALA A 44 4.70 2.51 1.70
C ALA A 44 4.71 3.79 0.85
N ASP A 45 5.14 3.69 -0.41
CA ASP A 45 5.16 4.81 -1.36
C ASP A 45 3.89 4.88 -2.22
N TYR A 46 3.05 3.84 -2.23
CA TYR A 46 1.76 3.82 -2.93
C TYR A 46 0.71 4.63 -2.18
N THR A 47 0.88 5.95 -2.15
CA THR A 47 0.13 6.87 -1.29
C THR A 47 -0.72 7.84 -2.10
N GLY A 48 -1.78 8.36 -1.49
CA GLY A 48 -2.62 9.41 -2.03
C GLY A 48 -4.10 9.07 -2.02
N VAL A 49 -4.93 10.10 -2.02
CA VAL A 49 -6.39 9.99 -2.18
C VAL A 49 -6.70 9.71 -3.65
N VAL A 50 -7.58 8.74 -3.88
CA VAL A 50 -8.13 8.42 -5.20
C VAL A 50 -9.46 9.12 -5.38
N ASP A 51 -10.30 9.10 -4.34
CA ASP A 51 -11.62 9.70 -4.34
C ASP A 51 -12.04 10.09 -2.91
N TYR A 52 -12.85 11.12 -2.76
CA TYR A 52 -13.35 11.59 -1.47
C TYR A 52 -14.78 12.11 -1.60
N GLU A 53 -15.71 11.43 -0.94
CA GLU A 53 -17.14 11.71 -0.93
C GLU A 53 -17.59 12.06 0.51
N PRO A 54 -17.48 13.33 0.94
CA PRO A 54 -17.70 13.72 2.33
C PRO A 54 -19.13 13.52 2.81
N THR A 55 -20.12 13.71 1.92
CA THR A 55 -21.55 13.53 2.24
C THR A 55 -21.85 12.08 2.59
N GLU A 56 -21.21 11.15 1.89
CA GLU A 56 -21.33 9.70 2.11
C GLU A 56 -20.39 9.21 3.22
N LEU A 57 -19.53 10.08 3.76
CA LEU A 57 -18.47 9.74 4.73
C LEU A 57 -17.51 8.66 4.21
N VAL A 58 -17.26 8.67 2.89
CA VAL A 58 -16.39 7.70 2.22
C VAL A 58 -15.13 8.38 1.71
N ILE A 59 -13.99 7.72 1.88
CA ILE A 59 -12.76 8.09 1.21
C ILE A 59 -12.08 6.84 0.64
N THR A 60 -11.66 6.93 -0.61
CA THR A 60 -10.86 5.91 -1.29
C THR A 60 -9.43 6.38 -1.34
N VAL A 61 -8.52 5.62 -0.72
CA VAL A 61 -7.09 5.94 -0.67
C VAL A 61 -6.27 4.77 -1.19
N ARG A 62 -5.08 5.08 -1.70
CA ARG A 62 -4.10 4.05 -2.05
C ARG A 62 -3.58 3.36 -0.78
N ALA A 63 -3.25 2.07 -0.91
CA ALA A 63 -2.98 1.19 0.22
C ALA A 63 -1.77 1.59 1.10
N GLY A 64 -0.84 2.40 0.58
CA GLY A 64 0.28 2.97 1.33
C GLY A 64 -0.04 4.23 2.12
N THR A 65 -1.22 4.84 1.90
CA THR A 65 -1.59 6.14 2.50
C THR A 65 -1.63 6.04 4.01
N ARG A 66 -0.81 6.84 4.70
CA ARG A 66 -0.72 6.78 6.16
C ARG A 66 -1.95 7.40 6.78
N LEU A 67 -2.42 6.79 7.87
CA LEU A 67 -3.56 7.31 8.63
C LEU A 67 -3.33 8.74 9.13
N ARG A 68 -2.08 9.11 9.47
CA ARG A 68 -1.75 10.48 9.90
C ARG A 68 -1.93 11.50 8.78
N ASP A 69 -1.64 11.12 7.54
CA ASP A 69 -1.73 12.01 6.38
C ASP A 69 -3.21 12.17 6.02
N LEU A 70 -4.00 11.10 6.14
CA LEU A 70 -5.46 11.15 6.02
C LEU A 70 -6.10 12.06 7.08
N LYS A 71 -5.69 11.93 8.35
CA LYS A 71 -6.20 12.79 9.45
C LYS A 71 -5.86 14.26 9.30
N ALA A 72 -4.84 14.62 8.53
CA ALA A 72 -4.50 16.01 8.26
C ALA A 72 -5.40 16.64 7.16
N LEU A 73 -6.11 15.80 6.39
CA LEU A 73 -7.00 16.21 5.32
C LEU A 73 -8.45 16.41 5.79
N LEU A 74 -8.86 15.71 6.85
CA LEU A 74 -10.21 15.68 7.44
C LEU A 74 -10.31 16.62 8.64
#